data_AF-A0A8D8H2W0-F1
#
_entry.id   AF-A0A8D8H2W0-F1
#
_cell.length_a   1.000
_cell.length_b   1.000
_cell.length_c   1.000
_cell.angle_alpha   90.00
_cell.angle_beta   90.00
_cell.angle_gamma   90.00
#
_symmetry.space_group_name_H-M   'P 1'
#
loop_
_entity.id
_entity.type
_entity.pdbx_description
1 polymer ?
#
loop_
_entity_poly.entity_id
_entity_poly.type
_entity_poly.pdbx_seq_one_letter_code
_entity_poly.pdbx_strand_id
1 'polypeptide(L)'
;MFLEFISRQYRNQFAAVVAANLIAAGYGITVGWTAPIIPLLQSPDSPLPSGPISTAEASWIGSVMGFGGVTGTLLIAPIHTYFGKKVALLSLAVPHLILWTLLYLGDNVYYIYAARVLAGITGGGMFALVPLFVADIADRR
;
A
#
# COMPACT_ATOMS: atom_id res chain seq x y z
N MET A 1 14.79 -8.06 32.88
CA MET A 1 14.02 -8.66 31.76
C MET A 1 13.09 -7.66 31.06
N PHE A 2 11.95 -7.23 31.60
CA PHE A 2 11.08 -6.25 30.91
C PHE A 2 11.70 -4.84 30.76
N LEU A 3 12.56 -4.44 31.70
CA LEU A 3 13.22 -3.12 31.69
C LEU A 3 14.45 -3.03 30.77
N GLU A 4 14.98 -4.17 30.29
CA GLU A 4 16.10 -4.17 29.32
C GLU A 4 15.63 -3.91 27.88
N PHE A 5 14.35 -4.16 27.59
CA PHE A 5 13.70 -3.83 26.31
C PHE A 5 13.69 -2.31 26.02
N ILE A 6 13.76 -1.48 27.07
CA ILE A 6 13.79 0.00 26.99
C ILE A 6 15.25 0.51 26.99
N SER A 7 16.24 -0.37 26.84
CA SER A 7 17.62 0.08 26.68
C SER A 7 17.75 0.97 25.43
N ARG A 8 18.63 1.97 25.51
CA ARG A 8 18.86 2.94 24.43
C ARG A 8 19.19 2.28 23.09
N GLN A 9 19.66 1.04 23.12
CA GLN A 9 20.04 0.21 21.98
C GLN A 9 18.83 -0.30 21.18
N TYR A 10 17.73 -0.71 21.82
CA TYR A 10 16.53 -1.23 21.14
C TYR A 10 15.54 -0.15 20.69
N ARG A 11 15.64 1.07 21.26
CA ARG A 11 14.76 2.20 20.88
C ARG A 11 14.80 2.52 19.39
N ASN A 12 15.98 2.47 18.78
CA ASN A 12 16.15 2.76 17.36
C ASN A 12 15.57 1.64 16.48
N GLN A 13 15.66 0.38 16.91
CA GLN A 13 15.03 -0.75 16.22
C GLN A 13 13.50 -0.62 16.26
N PHE A 14 12.91 -0.34 17.43
CA PHE A 14 11.47 -0.09 17.56
C PHE A 14 11.01 1.07 16.67
N ALA A 15 11.72 2.20 16.71
CA ALA A 15 11.39 3.34 15.88
C ALA A 15 11.45 3.00 14.38
N ALA A 16 12.45 2.24 13.95
CA ALA A 16 12.58 1.79 12.56
C ALA A 16 11.46 0.82 12.14
N VAL A 17 11.09 -0.13 13.00
CA VAL A 17 9.97 -1.07 12.74
C VAL A 17 8.66 -0.31 12.63
N VAL A 18 8.38 0.61 13.56
CA VAL A 18 7.16 1.43 13.52
C VAL A 18 7.13 2.26 12.25
N ALA A 19 8.22 2.95 11.91
CA ALA A 19 8.31 3.74 10.68
C ALA A 19 8.09 2.88 9.42
N ALA A 20 8.69 1.69 9.34
CA ALA A 20 8.53 0.77 8.22
C ALA A 20 7.09 0.23 8.09
N ASN A 21 6.33 0.17 9.19
CA ASN A 21 4.94 -0.32 9.19
C ASN A 21 3.89 0.79 8.99
N LEU A 22 4.27 2.08 9.00
CA LEU A 22 3.33 3.17 8.70
C LEU A 22 2.66 2.98 7.34
N ILE A 23 3.42 2.52 6.34
CA ILE A 23 2.86 2.22 5.02
C ILE A 23 1.91 1.02 5.04
N ALA A 24 2.09 0.05 5.94
CA ALA A 24 1.17 -1.06 6.13
C ALA A 24 -0.16 -0.60 6.72
N ALA A 25 -0.13 0.34 7.67
CA ALA A 25 -1.34 0.97 8.17
C ALA A 25 -2.07 1.73 7.06
N GLY A 26 -1.37 2.55 6.27
CA GLY A 26 -1.94 3.26 5.12
C GLY A 26 -2.50 2.33 4.03
N TYR A 27 -1.81 1.21 3.78
CA TYR A 27 -2.29 0.17 2.88
C TYR A 27 -3.57 -0.49 3.40
N GLY A 28 -3.67 -0.76 4.71
CA GLY A 28 -4.90 -1.26 5.32
C GLY A 28 -6.10 -0.34 5.08
N ILE A 29 -5.90 0.98 5.21
CA ILE A 29 -6.94 1.98 4.88
C ILE A 29 -7.32 1.88 3.39
N THR A 30 -6.34 1.75 2.51
CA THR A 30 -6.57 1.64 1.04
C THR A 30 -7.37 0.39 0.66
N VAL A 31 -7.17 -0.71 1.39
CA VAL A 31 -7.95 -1.94 1.20
C VAL A 31 -9.36 -1.77 1.77
N GLY A 32 -9.50 -1.23 2.99
CA GLY A 32 -10.79 -1.05 3.64
C GLY A 32 -11.68 0.01 2.97
N TRP A 33 -11.08 1.01 2.32
CA TRP A 33 -11.79 2.12 1.68
C TRP A 33 -12.84 1.67 0.66
N THR A 34 -12.62 0.55 -0.04
CA THR A 34 -13.59 0.08 -1.05
C THR A 34 -14.91 -0.41 -0.45
N ALA A 35 -14.94 -0.81 0.83
CA ALA A 35 -16.12 -1.38 1.45
C ALA A 35 -17.34 -0.42 1.49
N PRO A 36 -17.23 0.81 2.02
CA PRO A 36 -18.33 1.78 1.95
C PRO A 36 -18.46 2.46 0.59
N ILE A 37 -17.38 2.52 -0.19
CA ILE A 37 -17.34 3.31 -1.42
C ILE A 37 -17.96 2.58 -2.61
N ILE A 38 -17.78 1.27 -2.76
CA ILE A 38 -18.40 0.55 -3.88
C ILE A 38 -19.93 0.74 -3.90
N PRO A 39 -20.68 0.56 -2.79
CA PRO A 39 -22.11 0.83 -2.77
C PRO A 39 -22.47 2.28 -3.12
N LEU A 40 -21.67 3.25 -2.69
CA LEU A 40 -21.87 4.67 -3.00
C LEU A 40 -21.63 4.95 -4.50
N LEU A 41 -20.58 4.39 -5.09
CA LEU A 41 -20.29 4.55 -6.51
C LEU A 41 -21.36 3.92 -7.40
N GLN A 42 -22.07 2.89 -6.92
CA GLN A 42 -23.16 2.25 -7.64
C GLN A 42 -24.52 2.93 -7.41
N SER A 43 -24.61 3.83 -6.43
CA SER A 43 -25.87 4.49 -6.09
C SER A 43 -26.15 5.68 -7.03
N PRO A 44 -27.42 6.14 -7.11
CA PRO A 44 -27.76 7.38 -7.81
C PRO A 44 -27.03 8.62 -7.29
N ASP A 45 -26.56 8.58 -6.03
CA ASP A 45 -25.80 9.65 -5.37
C ASP A 45 -24.28 9.52 -5.60
N SER A 46 -23.87 8.79 -6.65
CA SER A 46 -22.46 8.60 -6.98
C SER A 46 -21.74 9.95 -7.08
N PRO A 47 -20.59 10.12 -6.39
CA PRO A 47 -19.81 11.34 -6.46
C PRO A 47 -19.05 11.50 -7.79
N LEU A 48 -19.06 10.48 -8.66
CA LEU A 48 -18.36 10.53 -9.94
C LEU A 48 -19.17 11.37 -10.96
N PRO A 49 -18.55 12.38 -11.60
CA PRO A 49 -19.14 13.10 -12.72
C PRO A 49 -19.59 12.19 -13.88
N SER A 50 -18.93 11.05 -14.10
CA SER A 50 -19.32 10.06 -15.11
C SER A 50 -20.62 9.30 -14.78
N GLY A 51 -21.17 9.47 -13.57
CA GLY A 51 -22.34 8.76 -13.09
C GLY A 51 -22.02 7.47 -12.33
N PRO A 52 -23.06 6.70 -11.96
CA PRO A 52 -22.93 5.48 -11.18
C PRO A 52 -22.22 4.36 -11.95
N ILE A 53 -21.40 3.57 -11.27
CA ILE A 53 -20.69 2.43 -11.86
C ILE A 53 -21.57 1.18 -11.91
N SER A 54 -21.33 0.34 -12.91
CA SER A 54 -21.95 -0.98 -13.04
C SER A 54 -21.34 -2.01 -12.10
N THR A 55 -22.03 -3.14 -11.92
CA THR A 55 -21.50 -4.29 -11.16
C THR A 55 -20.23 -4.88 -11.80
N ALA A 56 -20.15 -4.86 -13.14
CA ALA A 56 -18.94 -5.31 -13.85
C ALA A 56 -17.76 -4.38 -13.52
N GLU A 57 -17.99 -3.07 -13.51
CA GLU A 57 -16.96 -2.10 -13.18
C GLU A 57 -16.49 -2.21 -11.73
N ALA A 58 -17.42 -2.38 -10.79
CA ALA A 58 -17.12 -2.64 -9.39
C ALA A 58 -16.28 -3.92 -9.20
N SER A 59 -16.58 -4.98 -9.96
CA SER A 59 -15.80 -6.23 -9.95
C SER A 59 -14.35 -6.00 -10.38
N TRP A 60 -14.13 -5.15 -11.39
CA TRP A 60 -12.79 -4.74 -11.81
C TRP A 60 -12.04 -3.94 -10.75
N ILE A 61 -12.70 -3.06 -9.98
CA ILE A 61 -12.08 -2.33 -8.86
C ILE A 61 -11.46 -3.32 -7.85
N GLY A 62 -12.14 -4.43 -7.61
CA GLY A 62 -11.65 -5.51 -6.74
C GLY A 62 -10.48 -6.28 -7.35
N SER A 63 -10.57 -6.68 -8.62
CA SER A 63 -9.62 -7.60 -9.24
C SER A 63 -8.31 -6.96 -9.69
N VAL A 64 -8.33 -5.72 -10.20
CA VAL A 64 -7.11 -5.11 -10.80
C VAL A 64 -5.99 -4.86 -9.79
N MET A 65 -6.32 -4.77 -8.50
CA MET A 65 -5.33 -4.69 -7.44
C MET A 65 -4.41 -5.91 -7.42
N GLY A 66 -4.92 -7.10 -7.77
CA GLY A 66 -4.13 -8.33 -7.84
C GLY A 66 -3.01 -8.24 -8.89
N PHE A 67 -3.30 -7.68 -10.07
CA PHE A 67 -2.27 -7.45 -11.10
C PHE A 67 -1.18 -6.51 -10.58
N GLY A 68 -1.58 -5.41 -9.94
CA GLY A 68 -0.64 -4.51 -9.29
C GLY A 68 0.23 -5.24 -8.25
N GLY A 69 -0.36 -6.14 -7.45
CA GLY A 69 0.36 -6.94 -6.44
C GLY A 69 1.46 -7.81 -7.02
N VAL A 70 1.17 -8.51 -8.13
CA VAL A 70 2.17 -9.32 -8.85
C VAL A 70 3.29 -8.41 -9.36
N THR A 71 2.93 -7.32 -10.04
CA THR A 71 3.90 -6.36 -10.56
C THR A 71 4.76 -5.75 -9.46
N GLY A 72 4.18 -5.33 -8.35
CA GLY A 72 4.90 -4.75 -7.21
C GLY A 72 5.91 -5.70 -6.60
N THR A 73 5.51 -6.96 -6.40
CA THR A 73 6.39 -8.02 -5.88
C THR A 73 7.59 -8.25 -6.81
N LEU A 74 7.37 -8.27 -8.12
CA LEU A 74 8.45 -8.47 -9.10
C LEU A 74 9.38 -7.26 -9.21
N LEU A 75 8.83 -6.04 -9.22
CA LEU A 75 9.60 -4.81 -9.36
C LEU A 75 10.42 -4.48 -8.11
N ILE A 76 9.94 -4.83 -6.92
CA ILE A 76 10.66 -4.49 -5.69
C ILE A 76 11.94 -5.31 -5.50
N ALA A 77 12.02 -6.48 -6.13
CA ALA A 77 13.17 -7.39 -6.04
C ALA A 77 14.48 -6.74 -6.53
N PRO A 78 14.59 -6.25 -7.78
CA PRO A 78 15.80 -5.56 -8.22
C PRO A 78 16.05 -4.28 -7.42
N ILE A 79 15.01 -3.51 -7.05
CA ILE A 79 15.20 -2.23 -6.35
C ILE A 79 15.92 -2.45 -5.01
N HIS A 80 15.48 -3.42 -4.20
CA HIS A 80 16.14 -3.66 -2.92
C HIS A 80 17.50 -4.34 -3.05
N THR A 81 17.74 -5.06 -4.16
CA THR A 81 19.03 -5.71 -4.43
C THR A 81 20.10 -4.69 -4.84
N TYR A 82 19.76 -3.74 -5.71
CA TYR A 82 20.72 -2.75 -6.25
C TYR A 82 20.81 -1.46 -5.43
N PHE A 83 19.70 -1.00 -4.84
CA PHE A 83 19.65 0.28 -4.10
C PHE A 83 19.47 0.09 -2.59
N GLY A 84 19.32 -1.15 -2.12
CA GLY A 84 19.15 -1.49 -0.72
C GLY A 84 17.70 -1.40 -0.22
N LYS A 85 17.41 -2.13 0.86
CA LYS A 85 16.05 -2.28 1.42
C LYS A 85 15.43 -0.96 1.89
N LYS A 86 16.22 -0.05 2.45
CA LYS A 86 15.72 1.26 2.93
C LYS A 86 15.18 2.12 1.78
N VAL A 87 15.93 2.23 0.68
CA VAL A 87 15.51 3.00 -0.50
C VAL A 87 14.28 2.34 -1.12
N ALA A 88 14.28 1.01 -1.21
CA ALA A 88 13.16 0.26 -1.75
C ALA A 88 11.87 0.46 -0.91
N LEU A 89 11.95 0.43 0.42
CA LEU A 89 10.81 0.75 1.29
C LEU A 89 10.30 2.18 1.10
N LEU A 90 11.20 3.18 1.03
CA LEU A 90 10.80 4.58 0.82
C LEU A 90 10.17 4.77 -0.57
N SER A 91 10.62 4.02 -1.58
CA SER A 91 10.07 4.10 -2.93
C SER A 91 8.59 3.70 -3.00
N LEU A 92 8.12 2.84 -2.10
CA LEU A 92 6.72 2.41 -2.03
C LEU A 92 5.78 3.56 -1.63
N ALA A 93 6.29 4.60 -0.97
CA ALA A 93 5.49 5.79 -0.67
C ALA A 93 5.05 6.53 -1.94
N VAL A 94 5.84 6.46 -3.03
CA VAL A 94 5.53 7.15 -4.29
C VAL A 94 4.24 6.65 -4.93
N PRO A 95 4.08 5.35 -5.28
CA PRO A 95 2.81 4.84 -5.81
C PRO A 95 1.68 4.98 -4.79
N HIS A 96 1.97 4.93 -3.48
CA HIS A 96 0.97 5.13 -2.44
C HIS A 96 0.42 6.55 -2.38
N LEU A 97 1.24 7.58 -2.61
CA LEU A 97 0.76 8.96 -2.67
C LEU A 97 0.01 9.24 -3.97
N ILE A 98 0.49 8.68 -5.08
CA ILE A 98 -0.17 8.85 -6.39
C ILE A 98 -1.57 8.24 -6.36
N LEU A 99 -1.78 7.07 -5.75
CA LEU A 99 -3.11 6.46 -5.71
C LEU A 99 -4.13 7.34 -4.99
N TRP A 100 -3.80 7.93 -3.84
CA TRP A 100 -4.72 8.80 -3.11
C TRP A 100 -4.98 10.09 -3.86
N THR A 101 -3.98 10.59 -4.58
CA THR A 101 -4.14 11.75 -5.47
C THR A 101 -5.09 11.43 -6.63
N LEU A 102 -4.98 10.25 -7.24
CA LEU A 102 -5.89 9.81 -8.30
C LEU A 102 -7.32 9.61 -7.80
N LEU A 103 -7.49 9.05 -6.59
CA LEU A 103 -8.82 8.91 -5.98
C LEU A 103 -9.45 10.26 -5.63
N TYR A 104 -8.64 11.26 -5.27
CA TYR A 104 -9.11 12.60 -4.95
C TYR A 104 -9.50 13.42 -6.19
N LEU A 105 -8.70 13.33 -7.27
CA LEU A 105 -8.90 14.11 -8.50
C LEU A 105 -9.74 13.39 -9.56
N GLY A 106 -9.99 12.10 -9.40
CA GLY A 106 -10.61 11.27 -10.42
C GLY A 106 -12.06 11.64 -10.69
N ASP A 107 -12.41 11.72 -11.97
CA ASP A 107 -13.76 12.06 -12.44
C ASP A 107 -14.55 10.85 -12.97
N ASN A 108 -13.88 9.69 -13.08
CA ASN A 108 -14.45 8.47 -13.62
C ASN A 108 -13.78 7.22 -13.03
N VAL A 109 -14.32 6.05 -13.36
CA VAL A 109 -13.87 4.76 -12.82
C VAL A 109 -12.43 4.37 -13.20
N TYR A 110 -11.89 4.87 -14.32
CA TYR A 110 -10.53 4.53 -14.76
C TYR A 110 -9.45 5.09 -13.83
N TYR A 111 -9.69 6.24 -13.20
CA TYR A 111 -8.83 6.78 -12.14
C TYR A 111 -8.79 5.84 -10.94
N ILE A 112 -9.95 5.27 -10.58
CA ILE A 112 -10.05 4.27 -9.53
C ILE A 112 -9.25 3.03 -9.93
N TYR A 113 -9.39 2.51 -11.15
CA TYR A 113 -8.59 1.37 -11.61
C TYR A 113 -7.09 1.61 -11.54
N ALA A 114 -6.61 2.76 -12.01
CA ALA A 114 -5.20 3.14 -11.91
C ALA A 114 -4.76 3.19 -10.44
N ALA A 115 -5.55 3.81 -9.56
CA ALA A 115 -5.28 3.85 -8.13
C ALA A 115 -5.24 2.44 -7.50
N ARG A 116 -6.12 1.53 -7.93
CA ARG A 116 -6.13 0.13 -7.45
C ARG A 116 -4.90 -0.64 -7.91
N VAL A 117 -4.43 -0.44 -9.14
CA VAL A 117 -3.17 -1.05 -9.61
C VAL A 117 -1.98 -0.53 -8.80
N LEU A 118 -1.91 0.79 -8.54
CA LEU A 118 -0.85 1.39 -7.71
C LEU A 118 -0.92 0.93 -6.24
N ALA A 119 -2.13 0.76 -5.71
CA ALA A 119 -2.33 0.13 -4.40
C ALA A 119 -1.74 -1.28 -4.40
N GLY A 120 -2.05 -2.08 -5.42
CA GLY A 120 -1.47 -3.40 -5.60
C GLY A 120 0.06 -3.37 -5.64
N ILE A 121 0.66 -2.48 -6.44
CA ILE A 121 2.12 -2.33 -6.52
C ILE A 121 2.73 -2.02 -5.15
N THR A 122 2.11 -1.09 -4.42
CA THR A 122 2.52 -0.75 -3.06
C THR A 122 2.42 -1.97 -2.14
N GLY A 123 1.29 -2.67 -2.14
CA GLY A 123 1.01 -3.82 -1.30
C GLY A 123 1.96 -4.99 -1.56
N GLY A 124 2.14 -5.38 -2.83
CA GLY A 124 3.04 -6.46 -3.22
C GLY A 124 4.49 -6.18 -2.81
N GLY A 125 4.98 -4.97 -3.09
CA GLY A 125 6.32 -4.57 -2.67
C GLY A 125 6.49 -4.52 -1.15
N MET A 126 5.47 -4.01 -0.44
CA MET A 126 5.46 -3.91 1.01
C MET A 126 5.47 -5.28 1.70
N PHE A 127 4.58 -6.20 1.30
CA PHE A 127 4.51 -7.53 1.89
C PHE A 127 5.78 -8.35 1.66
N ALA A 128 6.50 -8.09 0.57
CA ALA A 128 7.81 -8.69 0.33
C ALA A 128 8.93 -8.05 1.18
N LEU A 129 8.97 -6.72 1.29
CA LEU A 129 10.12 -6.02 1.89
C LEU A 129 10.05 -5.78 3.39
N VAL A 130 8.88 -5.45 3.93
CA VAL A 130 8.77 -5.08 5.35
C VAL A 130 9.28 -6.20 6.25
N PRO A 131 8.90 -7.49 6.06
CA PRO A 131 9.43 -8.59 6.87
C PRO A 131 10.94 -8.75 6.73
N LEU A 132 11.48 -8.61 5.52
CA LEU A 132 12.93 -8.70 5.25
C LEU A 132 13.71 -7.58 5.94
N PHE A 133 13.19 -6.36 5.90
CA PHE A 133 13.81 -5.22 6.58
C PHE A 133 13.78 -5.40 8.10
N VAL A 134 12.66 -5.87 8.66
CA VAL A 134 12.54 -6.16 10.09
C VAL A 134 13.53 -7.25 10.50
N ALA A 135 13.68 -8.32 9.71
CA ALA A 135 14.63 -9.40 9.97
C ALA A 135 16.10 -8.91 9.96
N ASP A 136 16.45 -7.98 9.07
CA ASP A 136 17.80 -7.42 9.00
C ASP A 136 18.17 -6.59 10.24
N ILE A 137 17.21 -5.86 10.81
CA ILE A 137 17.46 -4.94 11.94
C ILE A 137 17.19 -5.56 13.31
N ALA A 138 16.53 -6.73 13.34
CA ALA A 138 16.28 -7.46 14.57
C ALA A 138 17.60 -7.89 15.23
N ASP A 139 17.66 -7.75 16.56
CA ASP A 139 18.79 -8.28 17.32
C ASP A 139 18.84 -9.81 17.18
N ARG A 140 20.06 -10.37 17.12
CA ARG A 140 20.28 -11.80 16.83
C ARG A 140 20.32 -12.69 18.09
N ARG A 141 20.10 -12.09 19.26
CA ARG A 141 20.11 -12.77 20.56
C ARG A 141 18.80 -13.50 20.79
#